data_AF-A0A6V7K0B4-F1
#
_entry.id   AF-A0A6V7K0B4-F1
#
_cell.length_a   1.000
_cell.length_b   1.000
_cell.length_c   1.000
_cell.angle_alpha   90.00
_cell.angle_beta   90.00
_cell.angle_gamma   90.00
#
_symmetry.space_group_name_H-M   'P 1'
#
loop_
_entity.id
_entity.type
_entity.pdbx_description
1 polymer ?
#
loop_
_entity_poly.entity_id
_entity_poly.type
_entity_poly.pdbx_seq_one_letter_code
_entity_poly.pdbx_strand_id
1 'polypeptide(L)' 'MALIEIKYPNEQPGKVIKWRVSPNNMVSAGRVLLLYQDVGAGDDNAGVVEKKLKASQFGKVNKLLVKPGDIVQPG' A
#
# COMPACT_ATOMS: atom_id res chain seq x y z
N MET A 1 -7.94 -12.96 -18.40
CA MET A 1 -7.76 -12.54 -17.00
C MET A 1 -7.65 -11.03 -16.98
N ALA A 2 -8.53 -10.33 -16.25
CA ALA A 2 -8.43 -8.88 -16.10
C ALA A 2 -7.31 -8.54 -15.10
N LEU A 3 -6.41 -7.63 -15.49
CA LEU A 3 -5.38 -7.09 -14.60
C LEU A 3 -5.91 -5.80 -14.01
N ILE A 4 -5.86 -5.68 -12.69
CA ILE A 4 -6.42 -4.54 -11.98
C ILE A 4 -5.29 -3.83 -11.28
N GLU A 5 -5.09 -2.57 -11.63
CA GLU A 5 -4.09 -1.73 -11.01
C GLU A 5 -4.65 -1.17 -9.70
N ILE A 6 -3.93 -1.42 -8.60
CA ILE A 6 -4.28 -0.86 -7.31
C ILE A 6 -3.55 0.46 -7.17
N LYS A 7 -4.31 1.55 -7.24
CA LYS A 7 -3.83 2.90 -7.04
C LYS A 7 -3.75 3.24 -5.55
N TYR A 8 -2.86 4.15 -5.22
CA TYR A 8 -2.74 4.64 -3.87
C TYR A 8 -3.94 5.55 -3.54
N PRO A 9 -4.74 5.24 -2.50
CA PRO A 9 -6.05 5.86 -2.32
C PRO A 9 -6.02 7.20 -1.59
N ASN A 10 -4.87 7.64 -1.09
CA ASN A 10 -4.74 8.77 -0.18
C ASN A 10 -4.36 10.04 -0.94
N GLU A 11 -4.88 11.20 -0.53
CA GLU A 11 -4.61 12.52 -1.14
C GLU A 11 -3.23 13.10 -0.79
N GLN A 12 -2.53 12.49 0.18
CA GLN A 12 -1.18 12.88 0.59
C GLN A 12 -0.17 11.80 0.23
N PRO A 13 1.07 12.14 -0.19
CA PRO A 13 2.08 11.14 -0.51
C PRO A 13 2.32 10.17 0.65
N GLY A 14 2.48 8.89 0.36
CA GLY A 14 2.71 7.85 1.36
C GLY A 14 4.06 7.18 1.18
N LYS A 15 4.83 7.00 2.24
CA LYS A 15 6.02 6.14 2.23
C LYS A 15 5.62 4.70 2.49
N VAL A 16 5.94 3.81 1.56
CA VAL A 16 5.73 2.37 1.74
C VAL A 16 6.69 1.86 2.80
N ILE A 17 6.17 1.27 3.87
CA ILE A 17 7.00 0.72 4.96
C ILE A 17 7.30 -0.74 4.71
N LYS A 18 6.27 -1.53 4.36
CA LYS A 18 6.43 -2.97 4.19
C LYS A 18 5.30 -3.58 3.36
N TRP A 19 5.65 -4.49 2.47
CA TRP A 19 4.70 -5.38 1.81
C TRP A 19 4.34 -6.57 2.71
N ARG A 20 3.04 -6.87 2.79
CA ARG A 20 2.50 -8.06 3.48
C ARG A 20 2.15 -9.19 2.51
N VAL A 21 2.36 -8.96 1.23
CA VAL A 21 2.09 -9.89 0.13
C VAL A 21 3.31 -9.99 -0.76
N SER A 22 3.37 -11.06 -1.56
CA SER A 22 4.43 -11.34 -2.52
C SER A 22 3.82 -11.59 -3.89
N PRO A 23 4.57 -11.41 -4.99
CA PRO A 23 4.15 -11.88 -6.30
C PRO A 23 3.75 -13.36 -6.26
N ASN A 24 2.77 -13.72 -7.07
CA ASN A 24 2.13 -15.02 -7.10
C ASN A 24 1.28 -15.43 -5.89
N ASN A 25 1.16 -14.59 -4.87
CA ASN A 25 0.31 -14.87 -3.72
C ASN A 25 -1.17 -14.59 -4.03
N MET A 26 -2.06 -15.42 -3.50
CA MET A 26 -3.52 -15.23 -3.57
C MET A 26 -3.97 -14.32 -2.44
N VAL A 27 -4.71 -13.26 -2.76
CA VAL A 27 -5.24 -12.29 -1.80
C VAL A 27 -6.76 -12.25 -1.92
N SER A 28 -7.43 -12.16 -0.78
CA SER A 28 -8.87 -11.91 -0.69
C SER A 28 -9.17 -10.44 -0.42
N ALA A 29 -10.38 -10.01 -0.78
CA ALA A 29 -10.87 -8.69 -0.41
C ALA A 29 -10.74 -8.48 1.11
N GLY A 30 -10.26 -7.30 1.51
CA GLY A 30 -9.97 -6.94 2.91
C GLY A 30 -8.59 -7.37 3.43
N ARG A 31 -7.85 -8.22 2.71
CA ARG A 31 -6.49 -8.62 3.10
C ARG A 31 -5.54 -7.42 3.00
N VAL A 32 -4.67 -7.25 4.00
CA VAL A 32 -3.65 -6.19 3.97
C VAL A 32 -2.59 -6.50 2.92
N LEU A 33 -2.39 -5.58 1.98
CA LEU A 33 -1.39 -5.64 0.92
C LEU A 33 -0.06 -5.04 1.37
N LEU A 34 -0.10 -3.80 1.87
CA LEU A 34 1.09 -3.09 2.35
C LEU A 34 0.76 -2.18 3.54
N LEU A 35 1.81 -1.84 4.27
CA LEU A 35 1.83 -0.80 5.29
C LEU A 35 2.50 0.45 4.71
N TYR A 36 1.90 1.60 4.94
CA TYR A 36 2.43 2.90 4.51
C TYR A 36 2.27 3.94 5.62
N GLN A 37 3.02 5.03 5.52
CA GLN A 37 2.92 6.19 6.41
C GLN A 37 2.77 7.44 5.55
N ASP A 38 1.93 8.39 5.95
CA ASP A 38 1.76 9.64 5.20
C ASP A 38 2.99 10.54 5.39
N VAL A 39 3.52 11.04 4.27
CA VAL A 39 4.65 11.96 4.21
C VAL A 39 4.07 13.37 4.21
N GLY A 40 4.23 14.09 5.32
CA GLY A 40 3.70 15.45 5.49
C GLY A 40 2.75 15.63 6.68
N ALA A 41 2.47 14.57 7.44
CA ALA A 41 1.95 14.72 8.79
C ALA A 41 3.07 15.30 9.68
N GLY A 42 3.24 16.62 9.61
CA GLY A 42 4.05 17.37 10.57
C GLY A 42 3.43 17.19 11.94
N ASP A 43 4.11 16.43 12.80
CA ASP A 43 4.58 16.92 14.09
C ASP A 43 5.45 15.84 14.77
N ASP A 44 6.52 16.34 15.37
CA ASP A 44 7.35 15.63 16.33
C ASP A 44 6.49 14.88 17.36
N ASN A 45 6.79 13.60 17.62
CA ASN A 45 6.33 12.84 18.78
C ASN A 45 4.84 12.42 18.91
N ALA A 46 3.96 12.71 17.95
CA ALA A 46 2.57 12.21 17.98
C ALA A 46 2.34 10.97 17.10
N GLY A 47 3.10 9.90 17.34
CA GLY A 47 2.81 8.55 16.87
C GLY A 47 2.74 8.38 15.35
N VAL A 48 3.83 7.94 14.73
CA VAL A 48 3.88 7.50 13.33
C VAL A 48 2.71 6.54 13.02
N VAL A 49 1.61 7.04 12.47
CA VAL A 49 0.40 6.23 12.25
C VAL A 49 0.61 5.38 11.01
N GLU A 50 0.95 4.11 11.22
CA GLU A 50 1.02 3.14 10.13
C GLU A 50 -0.39 2.87 9.58
N LYS A 51 -0.61 3.25 8.33
CA LYS A 51 -1.83 2.96 7.58
C LYS A 51 -1.68 1.67 6.80
N LYS A 52 -2.81 0.99 6.61
CA LYS A 52 -2.89 -0.33 5.95
C LYS A 52 -3.64 -0.18 4.65
N LEU A 53 -2.99 -0.48 3.53
CA LEU A 53 -3.69 -0.66 2.26
C LEU A 53 -4.23 -2.08 2.21
N LYS A 54 -5.54 -2.22 1.99
CA LYS A 54 -6.20 -3.52 1.87
C LYS A 54 -6.58 -3.80 0.42
N ALA A 55 -6.62 -5.07 0.05
CA ALA A 55 -7.13 -5.50 -1.24
C ALA A 55 -8.62 -5.18 -1.33
N SER A 56 -9.04 -4.56 -2.42
CA SER A 56 -10.45 -4.33 -2.72
C SER A 56 -11.15 -5.60 -3.24
N GLN A 57 -10.39 -6.52 -3.82
CA GLN A 57 -10.90 -7.65 -4.58
C GLN A 57 -10.08 -8.91 -4.32
N PHE A 58 -10.67 -10.07 -4.63
CA PHE A 58 -9.94 -11.34 -4.64
C PHE A 58 -9.15 -11.51 -5.94
N GLY A 59 -7.91 -11.96 -5.84
CA GLY A 59 -7.08 -12.20 -7.01
C GLY A 59 -5.67 -12.67 -6.67
N LYS A 60 -4.86 -12.86 -7.70
CA LYS A 60 -3.44 -13.21 -7.57
C LYS A 60 -2.58 -11.96 -7.77
N VAL A 61 -1.63 -11.73 -6.88
CA VAL A 61 -0.66 -10.64 -7.03
C VAL A 61 0.23 -10.93 -8.23
N ASN A 62 0.14 -10.10 -9.26
CA ASN A 62 0.96 -10.26 -10.46
C ASN A 62 2.36 -9.66 -10.27
N LYS A 63 2.42 -8.37 -9.90
CA LYS A 63 3.66 -7.61 -9.73
C LYS A 63 3.50 -6.56 -8.63
N LEU A 64 4.60 -6.28 -7.92
CA LEU A 64 4.71 -5.13 -7.02
C LEU A 64 5.51 -4.05 -7.77
N LEU A 65 4.93 -2.87 -7.94
CA LEU A 65 5.56 -1.78 -8.71
C LEU A 65 6.49 -0.92 -7.86
N VAL A 66 6.29 -0.89 -6.55
CA VAL A 66 7.04 -0.05 -5.60
C VAL A 66 7.70 -0.91 -4.53
N LYS A 67 8.82 -0.44 -4.00
CA LYS A 67 9.59 -1.13 -2.97
C LYS A 67 9.33 -0.52 -1.59
N PRO A 68 9.58 -1.27 -0.50
CA PRO A 68 9.67 -0.69 0.83
C PRO A 68 10.70 0.44 0.85
N GLY A 69 10.32 1.60 1.39
CA GLY A 69 11.11 2.83 1.40
C GLY A 69 10.70 3.84 0.33
N ASP A 70 10.02 3.41 -0.74
CA ASP A 70 9.58 4.31 -1.82
C ASP A 70 8.42 5.19 -1.36
N ILE A 71 8.39 6.42 -1.87
CA ILE A 71 7.29 7.37 -1.66
C ILE A 71 6.35 7.26 -2.87
N VAL A 72 5.09 6.94 -2.61
CA VAL A 72 4.00 6.91 -3.59
C VAL A 72 3.20 8.21 -3.52
N GLN A 73 2.86 8.76 -4.67
CA GLN A 73 1.99 9.93 -4.78
C GLN A 73 0.53 9.49 -5.01
N PRO A 74 -0.44 10.35 -4.67
CA PRO A 74 -1.84 10.16 -5.04
C PRO A 74 -2.00 10.06 -6.57
N GLY A 75 -2.84 9.15 -7.06
CA GLY A 75 -3.18 9.03 -8.50
C GLY A 75 -2.90 7.68 -9.13
#